data_AF-M3G1S7-F1
#
_entry.id   AF-M3G1S7-F1
#
_cell.length_a   1.000
_cell.length_b   1.000
_cell.length_c   1.000
_cell.angle_alpha   90.00
_cell.angle_beta   90.00
_cell.angle_gamma   90.00
#
_symmetry.space_group_name_H-M   'P 1'
#
loop_
_entity.id
_entity.type
_entity.pdbx_description
1 polymer ?
#
loop_
_entity_poly.entity_id
_entity_poly.type
_entity_poly.pdbx_seq_one_letter_code
_entity_poly.pdbx_strand_id
1 'polypeptide(L)'
;MFAKTRLPCCQKTMQLKRSLNLFDSISLMFSSMVGPGIFITTGYILHQVPNPNIVLLAWILGGFLAVAGAMSYAKSASLFPYAGGDYVYLKEAYSPIVAFASGWLSLSINFSASISLSALAFSKSFFSLINPSWDIYFFEFPFLGLTISIGTAQMLAMGAILLFTIINFFGISTASRIQNLFTGVKILGLISFVVLGFIIGNYDTSRFQSFSLFPSGWGGMELLLAGVIPVTYSYLGWNMITYVAEEVKDPDKNIYKAVLYSCALVTTLYILINFLF
;
A
#
# COMPACT_ATOMS: atom_id res chain seq x y z
N MET A 1 -5.87 -23.78 -34.34
CA MET A 1 -4.53 -24.41 -34.46
C MET A 1 -3.50 -23.29 -34.33
N PHE A 2 -3.14 -22.93 -33.09
CA PHE A 2 -2.20 -21.83 -32.85
C PHE A 2 -0.78 -22.34 -33.02
N ALA A 3 -0.07 -21.81 -34.01
CA ALA A 3 1.31 -22.14 -34.30
C ALA A 3 2.19 -21.69 -33.12
N LYS A 4 2.84 -22.65 -32.47
CA LYS A 4 3.95 -22.43 -31.55
C LYS A 4 5.16 -21.97 -32.37
N THR A 5 5.28 -20.67 -32.60
CA THR A 5 6.53 -20.08 -33.08
C THR A 5 7.56 -20.21 -31.95
N ARG A 6 8.40 -21.26 -32.00
CA ARG A 6 9.55 -21.40 -31.11
C ARG A 6 10.53 -20.29 -31.46
N LEU A 7 10.68 -19.31 -30.57
CA LEU A 7 11.75 -18.32 -30.67
C LEU A 7 13.13 -19.02 -30.58
N PRO A 8 14.14 -18.59 -31.36
CA PRO A 8 15.43 -19.24 -31.44
C PRO A 8 16.22 -19.17 -30.12
N CYS A 9 17.05 -20.19 -29.96
CA CYS A 9 17.88 -20.51 -28.80
C CYS A 9 18.94 -19.44 -28.49
N CYS A 10 19.24 -19.28 -27.20
CA CYS A 10 20.43 -18.62 -26.64
C CYS A 10 20.48 -17.07 -26.61
N GLN A 11 19.55 -16.45 -25.91
CA GLN A 11 19.93 -15.36 -24.99
C GLN A 11 19.83 -15.93 -23.59
N LYS A 12 20.96 -16.03 -22.88
CA LYS A 12 20.96 -16.19 -21.42
C LYS A 12 20.45 -14.85 -20.87
N THR A 13 19.15 -14.59 -20.98
CA THR A 13 18.49 -13.46 -20.32
C THR A 13 18.89 -13.58 -18.86
N MET A 14 19.52 -12.55 -18.29
CA MET A 14 19.82 -12.53 -16.85
C MET A 14 18.49 -12.68 -16.11
N GLN A 15 18.18 -13.90 -15.71
CA GLN A 15 16.97 -14.21 -14.95
C GLN A 15 17.27 -13.93 -13.49
N LEU A 16 16.41 -13.15 -12.84
CA LEU A 16 16.55 -12.86 -11.42
C LEU A 16 16.42 -14.15 -10.58
N LYS A 17 17.15 -14.19 -9.47
CA LYS A 17 17.15 -15.37 -8.61
C LYS A 17 15.83 -15.44 -7.85
N ARG A 18 15.09 -16.52 -8.08
CA ARG A 18 13.86 -16.91 -7.36
C ARG A 18 14.15 -17.13 -5.86
N SER A 19 14.09 -16.07 -5.09
CA SER A 19 14.55 -16.01 -3.69
C SER A 19 13.40 -15.75 -2.71
N LEU A 20 12.32 -15.10 -3.14
CA LEU A 20 11.16 -14.78 -2.33
C LEU A 20 10.23 -16.01 -2.20
N ASN A 21 9.98 -16.43 -0.98
CA ASN A 21 9.00 -17.47 -0.68
C ASN A 21 7.59 -16.86 -0.51
N LEU A 22 6.58 -17.69 -0.22
CA LEU A 22 5.21 -17.24 -0.03
C LEU A 22 5.05 -16.26 1.15
N PHE A 23 5.73 -16.50 2.27
CA PHE A 23 5.69 -15.62 3.43
C PHE A 23 6.33 -14.26 3.14
N ASP A 24 7.46 -14.25 2.41
CA ASP A 24 8.09 -13.00 1.96
C ASP A 24 7.14 -12.22 1.05
N SER A 25 6.43 -12.94 0.16
CA SER A 25 5.45 -12.37 -0.77
C SER A 25 4.25 -11.77 -0.03
N ILE A 26 3.68 -12.49 0.95
CA ILE A 26 2.59 -11.99 1.80
C ILE A 26 3.05 -10.77 2.60
N SER A 27 4.25 -10.83 3.18
CA SER A 27 4.80 -9.74 4.00
C SER A 27 5.04 -8.49 3.17
N LEU A 28 5.58 -8.64 1.96
CA LEU A 28 5.76 -7.54 1.02
C LEU A 28 4.43 -6.88 0.68
N MET A 29 3.41 -7.67 0.31
CA MET A 29 2.09 -7.16 -0.05
C MET A 29 1.35 -6.52 1.13
N PHE A 30 1.40 -7.16 2.30
CA PHE A 30 0.78 -6.63 3.50
C PHE A 30 1.39 -5.27 3.85
N SER A 31 2.71 -5.18 3.90
CA SER A 31 3.36 -3.92 4.27
C SER A 31 3.33 -2.86 3.17
N SER A 32 3.13 -3.22 1.89
CA SER A 32 2.91 -2.22 0.84
C SER A 32 1.53 -1.57 0.96
N MET A 33 0.52 -2.32 1.39
CA MET A 33 -0.82 -1.80 1.70
C MET A 33 -0.88 -1.05 3.03
N VAL A 34 -0.24 -1.59 4.07
CA VAL A 34 -0.26 -1.01 5.42
C VAL A 34 0.78 0.11 5.56
N GLY A 35 0.34 1.31 5.15
CA GLY A 35 1.02 2.59 5.33
C GLY A 35 0.36 3.51 6.37
N PRO A 36 0.67 4.81 6.34
CA PRO A 36 0.06 5.80 7.24
C PRO A 36 -1.46 5.96 7.09
N GLY A 37 -2.03 5.55 5.95
CA GLY A 37 -3.44 5.73 5.61
C GLY A 37 -4.41 5.18 6.67
N ILE A 38 -4.19 3.96 7.17
CA ILE A 38 -5.07 3.38 8.20
C ILE A 38 -5.16 4.20 9.50
N PHE A 39 -4.13 4.99 9.82
CA PHE A 39 -4.10 5.79 11.04
C PHE A 39 -4.70 7.19 10.87
N ILE A 40 -4.85 7.68 9.62
CA ILE A 40 -5.19 9.08 9.34
C ILE A 40 -6.51 9.19 8.58
N THR A 41 -6.76 8.29 7.64
CA THR A 41 -7.86 8.37 6.67
C THR A 41 -9.23 8.40 7.33
N THR A 42 -9.46 7.59 8.37
CA THR A 42 -10.75 7.57 9.08
C THR A 42 -11.08 8.92 9.71
N GLY A 43 -10.10 9.53 10.40
CA GLY A 43 -10.28 10.86 10.99
C GLY A 43 -10.56 11.91 9.91
N TYR A 44 -9.81 11.87 8.81
CA TYR A 44 -10.03 12.77 7.67
C TYR A 44 -11.44 12.64 7.08
N ILE A 45 -11.92 11.41 6.87
CA ILE A 45 -13.25 11.16 6.31
C ILE A 45 -14.33 11.61 7.28
N LEU A 46 -14.22 11.31 8.58
CA LEU A 46 -15.23 11.68 9.58
C LEU A 46 -15.46 13.19 9.70
N HIS A 47 -14.45 14.01 9.38
CA HIS A 47 -14.61 15.47 9.29
C HIS A 47 -15.52 15.92 8.14
N GLN A 48 -15.60 15.15 7.06
CA GLN A 48 -16.39 15.46 5.86
C GLN A 48 -17.71 14.67 5.80
N VAL A 49 -17.67 13.45 6.32
CA VAL A 49 -18.75 12.47 6.35
C VAL A 49 -18.96 12.04 7.81
N PRO A 50 -19.74 12.79 8.60
CA PRO A 50 -19.96 12.52 10.03
C PRO A 50 -20.95 11.37 10.23
N ASN A 51 -20.76 10.26 9.52
CA ASN A 51 -21.58 9.06 9.59
C ASN A 51 -20.67 7.81 9.62
N PRO A 52 -20.51 7.16 10.79
CA PRO A 52 -19.59 6.04 10.95
C PRO A 52 -19.99 4.81 10.11
N ASN A 53 -21.29 4.64 9.81
CA ASN A 53 -21.76 3.57 8.93
C ASN A 53 -21.26 3.74 7.49
N ILE A 54 -21.25 4.97 6.98
CA ILE A 54 -20.74 5.27 5.63
C ILE A 54 -19.22 5.05 5.59
N VAL A 55 -18.50 5.44 6.64
CA VAL A 55 -17.05 5.21 6.75
C VAL A 55 -16.74 3.71 6.76
N LEU A 56 -17.44 2.93 7.59
CA LEU A 56 -17.26 1.49 7.65
C LEU A 56 -17.59 0.82 6.32
N LEU A 57 -18.68 1.22 5.65
CA LEU A 57 -19.02 0.74 4.32
C LEU A 57 -17.94 1.11 3.30
N ALA A 58 -17.38 2.31 3.36
CA ALA A 58 -16.30 2.73 2.49
C ALA A 58 -15.07 1.82 2.64
N TRP A 59 -14.67 1.46 3.87
CA TRP A 59 -13.60 0.47 4.13
C TRP A 59 -13.90 -0.91 3.55
N ILE A 60 -15.12 -1.41 3.72
CA ILE A 60 -15.55 -2.69 3.13
C ILE A 60 -15.44 -2.65 1.59
N LEU A 61 -15.95 -1.59 0.96
CA LEU A 61 -15.92 -1.43 -0.49
C LEU A 61 -14.48 -1.25 -1.00
N GLY A 62 -13.65 -0.49 -0.30
CA GLY A 62 -12.23 -0.32 -0.62
C GLY A 62 -11.47 -1.65 -0.60
N GLY A 63 -11.72 -2.49 0.40
CA GLY A 63 -11.15 -3.84 0.48
C GLY A 63 -11.61 -4.74 -0.66
N PHE A 64 -12.90 -4.70 -1.02
CA PHE A 64 -13.42 -5.44 -2.17
C PHE A 64 -12.78 -5.00 -3.49
N LEU A 65 -12.65 -3.69 -3.71
CA LEU A 65 -11.98 -3.12 -4.88
C LEU A 65 -10.51 -3.53 -4.95
N ALA A 66 -9.81 -3.52 -3.81
CA ALA A 66 -8.42 -3.94 -3.73
C ALA A 66 -8.26 -5.43 -4.09
N VAL A 67 -9.12 -6.31 -3.58
CA VAL A 67 -9.12 -7.74 -3.94
C VAL A 67 -9.39 -7.92 -5.44
N ALA A 68 -10.40 -7.24 -5.98
CA ALA A 68 -10.74 -7.35 -7.40
C ALA A 68 -9.60 -6.89 -8.31
N GLY A 69 -8.95 -5.76 -7.98
CA GLY A 69 -7.78 -5.26 -8.68
C GLY A 69 -6.59 -6.23 -8.59
N ALA A 70 -6.27 -6.67 -7.38
CA ALA A 70 -5.13 -7.55 -7.13
C ALA A 70 -5.29 -8.92 -7.80
N MET A 71 -6.49 -9.49 -7.82
CA MET A 71 -6.77 -10.75 -8.50
C MET A 71 -6.63 -10.64 -10.02
N SER A 72 -7.05 -9.50 -10.60
CA SER A 72 -6.85 -9.21 -12.03
C SER A 72 -5.36 -9.17 -12.37
N TYR A 73 -4.55 -8.55 -11.51
CA TYR A 73 -3.10 -8.48 -11.65
C TYR A 73 -2.40 -9.82 -11.40
N ALA A 74 -2.88 -10.63 -10.46
CA ALA A 74 -2.33 -11.95 -10.18
C ALA A 74 -2.39 -12.84 -11.43
N LYS A 75 -3.46 -12.72 -12.23
CA LYS A 75 -3.58 -13.46 -13.49
C LYS A 75 -2.53 -13.00 -14.50
N SER A 76 -2.35 -11.70 -14.69
CA SER A 76 -1.31 -11.15 -15.57
C SER A 76 0.09 -11.56 -15.11
N ALA A 77 0.36 -11.54 -13.80
CA ALA A 77 1.63 -11.95 -13.22
C ALA A 77 1.92 -13.45 -13.38
N SER A 78 0.90 -14.30 -13.39
CA SER A 78 1.06 -15.73 -13.70
C SER A 78 1.39 -15.99 -15.17
N LEU A 79 0.87 -15.15 -16.09
CA LEU A 79 1.14 -15.28 -17.53
C LEU A 79 2.52 -14.70 -17.89
N PHE A 80 2.88 -13.58 -17.26
CA PHE A 80 4.10 -12.84 -17.51
C PHE A 80 4.86 -12.61 -16.19
N PRO A 81 5.50 -13.64 -15.61
CA PRO A 81 6.18 -13.57 -14.31
C PRO A 81 7.57 -12.91 -14.42
N TYR A 82 7.61 -11.75 -15.07
CA TYR A 82 8.79 -10.90 -15.25
C TYR A 82 8.75 -9.73 -14.26
N ALA A 83 9.93 -9.21 -13.91
CA ALA A 83 10.00 -8.00 -13.10
C ALA A 83 9.55 -6.77 -13.91
N GLY A 84 8.73 -5.91 -13.31
CA GLY A 84 8.31 -4.64 -13.91
C GLY A 84 6.82 -4.28 -13.80
N GLY A 85 5.97 -5.18 -13.28
CA GLY A 85 4.56 -4.87 -12.98
C GLY A 85 3.80 -4.31 -14.19
N ASP A 86 3.15 -3.15 -14.01
CA ASP A 86 2.36 -2.46 -15.04
C ASP A 86 3.09 -2.34 -16.38
N TYR A 87 4.39 -2.04 -16.35
CA TYR A 87 5.21 -1.88 -17.56
C TYR A 87 5.16 -3.13 -18.44
N VAL A 88 5.32 -4.31 -17.82
CA VAL A 88 5.34 -5.59 -18.54
C VAL A 88 3.97 -5.84 -19.16
N TYR A 89 2.90 -5.68 -18.38
CA TYR A 89 1.55 -6.01 -18.85
C TYR A 89 1.07 -5.05 -19.94
N LEU A 90 1.37 -3.75 -19.82
CA LEU A 90 1.00 -2.77 -20.83
C LEU A 90 1.83 -2.91 -22.11
N LYS A 91 3.08 -3.37 -22.01
CA LYS A 91 3.91 -3.68 -23.18
C LYS A 91 3.33 -4.82 -23.99
N GLU A 92 2.86 -5.88 -23.32
CA GLU A 92 2.27 -7.06 -23.96
C GLU A 92 0.84 -6.80 -24.46
N ALA A 93 0.04 -5.99 -23.75
CA ALA A 93 -1.35 -5.73 -24.10
C ALA A 93 -1.57 -4.61 -25.13
N TYR A 94 -0.70 -3.59 -25.14
CA TYR A 94 -0.89 -2.38 -25.94
C TYR A 94 0.29 -2.08 -26.86
N SER A 95 1.26 -1.30 -26.38
CA SER A 95 2.41 -0.88 -27.17
C SER A 95 3.59 -0.41 -26.29
N PRO A 96 4.82 -0.40 -26.83
CA PRO A 96 6.00 0.04 -26.09
C PRO A 96 5.92 1.48 -25.55
N ILE A 97 5.22 2.39 -26.23
CA ILE A 97 5.13 3.79 -25.78
C ILE A 97 4.21 3.93 -24.56
N VAL A 98 3.12 3.16 -24.50
CA VAL A 98 2.22 3.12 -23.34
C VAL A 98 2.95 2.51 -22.14
N ALA A 99 3.69 1.42 -22.36
CA ALA A 99 4.52 0.81 -21.34
C ALA A 99 5.58 1.79 -20.82
N PHE A 100 6.30 2.47 -21.71
CA PHE A 100 7.31 3.47 -21.35
C PHE A 100 6.72 4.60 -20.50
N ALA A 101 5.57 5.15 -20.89
CA ALA A 101 4.87 6.17 -20.10
C ALA A 101 4.50 5.64 -18.71
N SER A 102 3.94 4.42 -18.62
CA SER A 102 3.62 3.79 -17.33
C SER A 102 4.84 3.57 -16.45
N GLY A 103 5.98 3.17 -17.03
CA GLY A 103 7.24 3.00 -16.31
C GLY A 103 7.72 4.32 -15.70
N TRP A 104 7.67 5.41 -16.48
CA TRP A 104 8.02 6.75 -15.99
C TRP A 104 7.08 7.24 -14.88
N LEU A 105 5.77 7.07 -15.04
CA LEU A 105 4.80 7.44 -14.01
C LEU A 105 5.03 6.63 -12.72
N SER A 106 5.30 5.34 -12.85
CA SER A 106 5.57 4.46 -11.71
C SER A 106 6.82 4.90 -10.95
N LEU A 107 7.90 5.17 -11.68
CA LEU A 107 9.19 5.57 -11.11
C LEU A 107 9.14 6.97 -10.48
N SER A 108 8.71 7.98 -11.23
CA SER A 108 8.84 9.38 -10.83
C SER A 108 7.73 9.85 -9.90
N ILE A 109 6.51 9.32 -10.05
CA ILE A 109 5.34 9.79 -9.29
C ILE A 109 4.93 8.75 -8.27
N ASN A 110 4.56 7.54 -8.71
CA ASN A 110 3.86 6.59 -7.83
C ASN A 110 4.74 6.11 -6.65
N PHE A 111 5.88 5.47 -6.95
CA PHE A 111 6.76 4.94 -5.91
C PHE A 111 7.53 6.03 -5.19
N SER A 112 8.06 7.01 -5.91
CA SER A 112 8.84 8.10 -5.31
C SER A 112 8.01 8.94 -4.33
N ALA A 113 6.76 9.29 -4.68
CA ALA A 113 5.89 10.04 -3.77
C ALA A 113 5.51 9.20 -2.55
N SER A 114 5.17 7.92 -2.74
CA SER A 114 4.78 7.02 -1.64
C SER A 114 5.92 6.78 -0.64
N ILE A 115 7.16 6.61 -1.14
CA ILE A 115 8.36 6.46 -0.31
C ILE A 115 8.62 7.77 0.47
N SER A 116 8.57 8.92 -0.21
CA SER A 116 8.76 10.24 0.41
C SER A 116 7.74 10.50 1.52
N LEU A 117 6.46 10.27 1.24
CA LEU A 117 5.38 10.46 2.21
C LEU A 117 5.51 9.51 3.41
N SER A 118 5.85 8.25 3.17
CA SER A 118 6.04 7.27 4.25
C SER A 118 7.23 7.64 5.15
N ALA A 119 8.34 8.09 4.55
CA ALA A 119 9.51 8.52 5.29
C ALA A 119 9.24 9.79 6.10
N LEU A 120 8.49 10.75 5.54
CA LEU A 120 8.10 11.97 6.25
C LEU A 120 7.12 11.67 7.39
N ALA A 121 6.14 10.80 7.16
CA ALA A 121 5.22 10.35 8.21
C ALA A 121 5.98 9.68 9.36
N PHE A 122 6.93 8.79 9.05
CA PHE A 122 7.82 8.20 10.05
C PHE A 122 8.56 9.26 10.87
N SER A 123 9.25 10.19 10.22
CA SER A 123 10.04 11.21 10.91
C SER A 123 9.19 12.13 11.79
N LYS A 124 8.01 12.54 11.31
CA LYS A 124 7.08 13.36 12.09
C LYS A 124 6.53 12.59 13.30
N SER A 125 6.14 11.33 13.11
CA SER A 125 5.70 10.47 14.23
C SER A 125 6.82 10.23 15.24
N PHE A 126 8.07 10.07 14.78
CA PHE A 126 9.25 9.89 15.64
C PHE A 126 9.44 11.09 16.57
N PHE A 127 9.47 12.31 16.03
CA PHE A 127 9.60 13.51 16.87
C PHE A 127 8.37 13.74 17.74
N SER A 128 7.15 13.52 17.22
CA SER A 128 5.93 13.63 18.02
C SER A 128 5.93 12.70 19.24
N LEU A 129 6.55 11.53 19.14
CA LEU A 129 6.57 10.54 20.23
C LEU A 129 7.70 10.81 21.24
N ILE A 130 8.87 11.24 20.77
CA ILE A 130 10.07 11.40 21.60
C ILE A 130 10.15 12.79 22.20
N ASN A 131 10.13 13.81 21.34
CA ASN A 131 10.16 15.22 21.75
C ASN A 131 9.66 16.10 20.59
N PRO A 132 8.42 16.62 20.66
CA PRO A 132 7.86 17.47 19.61
C PRO A 132 8.70 18.72 19.33
N SER A 133 9.44 19.23 20.31
CA SER A 133 10.31 20.41 20.14
C SER A 133 11.52 20.15 19.22
N TRP A 134 11.77 18.91 18.82
CA TRP A 134 12.82 18.56 17.87
C TRP A 134 12.37 18.68 16.41
N ASP A 135 11.08 18.86 16.13
CA ASP A 135 10.59 19.17 14.78
C ASP A 135 10.78 20.67 14.51
N ILE A 136 11.95 21.03 13.97
CA ILE A 136 12.39 22.41 13.77
C ILE A 136 12.54 22.64 12.27
N TYR A 137 11.91 23.70 11.77
CA TYR A 137 12.07 24.16 10.40
C TYR A 137 13.26 25.14 10.30
N PHE A 138 14.20 24.84 9.41
CA PHE A 138 15.36 25.69 9.12
C PHE A 138 15.05 26.72 8.05
N PHE A 139 14.34 26.29 7.00
CA PHE A 139 13.98 27.13 5.87
C PHE A 139 12.51 26.91 5.54
N GLU A 140 11.79 28.01 5.40
CA GLU A 140 10.43 28.00 4.85
C GLU A 140 10.37 29.06 3.76
N PHE A 141 9.94 28.65 2.57
CA PHE A 141 9.75 29.58 1.46
C PHE A 141 8.54 29.19 0.61
N PRO A 142 7.80 30.17 0.08
CA PRO A 142 6.69 29.91 -0.82
C PRO A 142 7.21 29.51 -2.21
N PHE A 143 6.64 28.48 -2.80
CA PHE A 143 6.92 28.04 -4.16
C PHE A 143 5.64 27.53 -4.82
N LEU A 144 5.23 28.13 -5.94
CA LEU A 144 4.02 27.75 -6.69
C LEU A 144 2.75 27.66 -5.82
N GLY A 145 2.60 28.55 -4.83
CA GLY A 145 1.45 28.55 -3.91
C GLY A 145 1.51 27.49 -2.79
N LEU A 146 2.61 26.74 -2.70
CA LEU A 146 2.88 25.79 -1.62
C LEU A 146 3.99 26.32 -0.72
N THR A 147 3.88 26.08 0.59
CA THR A 147 4.98 26.35 1.52
C THR A 147 5.93 25.17 1.52
N ILE A 148 7.16 25.38 1.04
CA ILE A 148 8.22 24.39 1.14
C ILE A 148 8.95 24.62 2.46
N SER A 149 8.81 23.69 3.37
CA SER A 149 9.51 23.69 4.66
C SER A 149 10.58 22.61 4.67
N ILE A 150 11.82 22.98 5.00
CA ILE A 150 12.96 22.08 5.22
C ILE A 150 13.34 22.17 6.68
N GLY A 151 13.23 21.04 7.39
CA GLY A 151 13.50 20.93 8.80
C GLY A 151 14.15 19.61 9.17
N THR A 152 14.24 19.37 10.48
CA THR A 152 14.80 18.13 11.04
C THR A 152 14.04 16.88 10.56
N ALA A 153 12.71 16.95 10.41
CA ALA A 153 11.89 15.81 9.98
C ALA A 153 12.22 15.38 8.55
N GLN A 154 12.42 16.34 7.65
CA GLN A 154 12.81 16.11 6.26
C GLN A 154 14.22 15.51 6.19
N MET A 155 15.17 16.00 7.01
CA MET A 155 16.52 15.44 7.08
C MET A 155 16.51 13.98 7.56
N LEU A 156 15.74 13.67 8.60
CA LEU A 156 15.57 12.31 9.10
C LEU A 156 14.92 11.41 8.05
N ALA A 157 13.92 11.92 7.31
CA ALA A 157 13.24 11.18 6.25
C ALA A 157 14.21 10.84 5.10
N MET A 158 15.01 11.82 4.65
CA MET A 158 16.05 11.61 3.65
C MET A 158 17.09 10.59 4.11
N GLY A 159 17.53 10.66 5.38
CA GLY A 159 18.45 9.69 5.97
C GLY A 159 17.88 8.27 5.99
N ALA A 160 16.60 8.11 6.35
CA ALA A 160 15.92 6.83 6.31
C ALA A 160 15.84 6.26 4.89
N ILE A 161 15.48 7.08 3.88
CA ILE A 161 15.45 6.66 2.48
C ILE A 161 16.83 6.21 2.01
N LEU A 162 17.89 6.97 2.31
CA LEU A 162 19.26 6.61 1.97
C LEU A 162 19.69 5.30 2.63
N LEU A 163 19.38 5.11 3.91
CA LEU A 163 19.66 3.88 4.64
C LEU A 163 18.99 2.67 3.98
N PHE A 164 17.68 2.75 3.69
CA PHE A 164 16.97 1.66 3.03
C PHE A 164 17.46 1.44 1.60
N THR A 165 17.85 2.49 0.88
CA THR A 165 18.46 2.36 -0.45
C THR A 165 19.77 1.56 -0.38
N ILE A 166 20.63 1.86 0.60
CA ILE A 166 21.88 1.12 0.84
C ILE A 166 21.59 -0.34 1.18
N ILE A 167 20.59 -0.61 2.04
CA ILE A 167 20.17 -1.96 2.39
C ILE A 167 19.73 -2.74 1.13
N ASN A 168 19.00 -2.10 0.22
CA ASN A 168 18.54 -2.73 -1.01
C ASN A 168 19.69 -3.09 -1.97
N PHE A 169 20.84 -2.40 -1.91
CA PHE A 169 22.02 -2.78 -2.69
C PHE A 169 22.67 -4.10 -2.24
N PHE A 170 22.48 -4.54 -1.00
CA PHE A 170 22.99 -5.83 -0.50
C PHE A 170 22.16 -7.05 -0.94
N GLY A 171 21.14 -6.83 -1.78
CA GLY A 171 20.36 -7.87 -2.43
C GLY A 171 19.03 -8.19 -1.73
N ILE A 172 18.08 -8.69 -2.54
CA ILE A 172 16.68 -8.90 -2.14
C ILE A 172 16.53 -9.86 -0.94
N SER A 173 17.41 -10.85 -0.77
CA SER A 173 17.31 -11.78 0.36
C SER A 173 17.55 -11.08 1.70
N THR A 174 18.44 -10.08 1.76
CA THR A 174 18.72 -9.32 2.99
C THR A 174 17.61 -8.32 3.23
N ALA A 175 17.21 -7.58 2.18
CA ALA A 175 16.10 -6.64 2.23
C ALA A 175 14.79 -7.33 2.68
N SER A 176 14.49 -8.52 2.16
CA SER A 176 13.31 -9.30 2.52
C SER A 176 13.29 -9.72 3.99
N ARG A 177 14.44 -10.08 4.60
CA ARG A 177 14.48 -10.42 6.03
C ARG A 177 14.15 -9.22 6.92
N ILE A 178 14.71 -8.05 6.59
CA ILE A 178 14.44 -6.80 7.30
C ILE A 178 12.97 -6.40 7.12
N GLN A 179 12.47 -6.48 5.89
CA GLN A 179 11.07 -6.25 5.54
C GLN A 179 10.13 -7.15 6.34
N ASN A 180 10.42 -8.44 6.41
CA ASN A 180 9.61 -9.42 7.15
C ASN A 180 9.59 -9.12 8.65
N LEU A 181 10.71 -8.71 9.23
CA LEU A 181 10.78 -8.28 10.63
C LEU A 181 9.85 -7.09 10.89
N PHE A 182 9.98 -6.02 10.11
CA PHE A 182 9.12 -4.83 10.25
C PHE A 182 7.65 -5.16 10.00
N THR A 183 7.37 -6.02 9.01
CA THR A 183 6.01 -6.46 8.72
C THR A 183 5.42 -7.26 9.87
N GLY A 184 6.18 -8.20 10.45
CA GLY A 184 5.77 -8.95 11.61
C GLY A 184 5.44 -8.05 12.80
N VAL A 185 6.29 -7.06 13.08
CA VAL A 185 6.05 -6.05 14.14
C VAL A 185 4.78 -5.25 13.84
N LYS A 186 4.57 -4.80 12.59
CA LYS A 186 3.35 -4.07 12.18
C LYS A 186 2.09 -4.93 12.36
N ILE A 187 2.10 -6.17 11.89
CA ILE A 187 0.98 -7.10 12.01
C ILE A 187 0.65 -7.30 13.49
N LEU A 188 1.66 -7.61 14.32
CA LEU A 188 1.49 -7.80 15.75
C LEU A 188 0.94 -6.55 16.43
N GLY A 189 1.45 -5.37 16.07
CA GLY A 189 0.97 -4.09 16.59
C GLY A 189 -0.50 -3.83 16.26
N LEU A 190 -0.91 -4.05 15.00
CA LEU A 190 -2.30 -3.88 14.57
C LEU A 190 -3.24 -4.90 15.21
N ILE A 191 -2.84 -6.18 15.28
CA ILE A 191 -3.64 -7.21 15.95
C ILE A 191 -3.78 -6.88 17.44
N SER A 192 -2.69 -6.48 18.10
CA SER A 192 -2.71 -6.09 19.51
C SER A 192 -3.61 -4.89 19.74
N PHE A 193 -3.56 -3.89 18.85
CA PHE A 193 -4.43 -2.72 18.90
C PHE A 193 -5.91 -3.13 18.80
N VAL A 194 -6.27 -3.99 17.85
CA VAL A 194 -7.64 -4.50 17.69
C VAL A 194 -8.08 -5.27 18.94
N VAL A 195 -7.28 -6.22 19.41
CA VAL A 195 -7.62 -7.07 20.56
C VAL A 195 -7.78 -6.22 21.83
N LEU A 196 -6.83 -5.34 22.13
CA LEU A 196 -6.93 -4.44 23.28
C LEU A 196 -8.11 -3.48 23.13
N GLY A 197 -8.35 -2.95 21.93
CA GLY A 197 -9.50 -2.11 21.65
C GLY A 197 -10.84 -2.77 21.99
N PHE A 198 -10.99 -4.07 21.72
CA PHE A 198 -12.20 -4.81 22.09
C PHE A 198 -12.28 -5.23 23.56
N ILE A 199 -11.13 -5.47 24.23
CA ILE A 199 -11.11 -5.92 25.64
C ILE A 199 -11.24 -4.75 26.61
N ILE A 200 -10.48 -3.68 26.39
CA ILE A 200 -10.38 -2.54 27.32
C ILE A 200 -10.88 -1.22 26.73
N GLY A 201 -11.10 -1.16 25.41
CA GLY A 201 -11.54 0.07 24.75
C GLY A 201 -13.00 0.39 25.06
N ASN A 202 -13.28 1.69 25.20
CA ASN A 202 -14.63 2.21 25.37
C ASN A 202 -15.25 2.50 23.99
N TYR A 203 -15.63 1.46 23.26
CA TYR A 203 -16.33 1.59 21.99
C TYR A 203 -17.85 1.62 22.24
N ASP A 204 -18.50 2.61 21.64
CA ASP A 204 -19.94 2.84 21.78
C ASP A 204 -20.65 2.38 20.52
N THR A 205 -21.27 1.21 20.58
CA THR A 205 -22.01 0.64 19.45
C THR A 205 -23.26 1.43 19.08
N SER A 206 -23.75 2.33 19.95
CA SER A 206 -24.91 3.19 19.66
C SER A 206 -24.67 4.11 18.45
N ARG A 207 -23.40 4.47 18.17
CA ARG A 207 -23.00 5.29 17.01
C ARG A 207 -23.38 4.69 15.66
N PHE A 208 -23.56 3.37 15.60
CA PHE A 208 -23.95 2.65 14.38
C PHE A 208 -25.48 2.49 14.24
N GLN A 209 -26.28 2.84 15.27
CA GLN A 209 -27.73 2.64 15.26
C GLN A 209 -28.47 3.55 14.25
N SER A 210 -27.90 4.72 13.92
CA SER A 210 -28.42 5.59 12.87
C SER A 210 -27.98 5.09 11.48
N PHE A 211 -28.48 3.92 11.09
CA PHE A 211 -28.22 3.33 9.77
C PHE A 211 -29.07 4.00 8.69
N SER A 212 -28.78 5.28 8.41
CA SER A 212 -29.29 5.95 7.21
C SER A 212 -28.15 6.11 6.21
N LEU A 213 -28.02 5.13 5.30
CA LEU A 213 -27.08 5.19 4.18
C LEU A 213 -27.35 6.37 3.24
N PHE A 214 -28.60 6.87 3.24
CA PHE A 214 -29.04 7.98 2.38
C PHE A 214 -29.88 8.99 3.18
N PRO A 215 -29.26 9.78 4.09
CA PRO A 215 -29.99 10.73 4.94
C PRO A 215 -30.79 11.79 4.15
N SER A 216 -30.44 12.02 2.89
CA SER A 216 -31.00 13.06 2.02
C SER A 216 -31.06 12.63 0.54
N GLY A 217 -31.39 11.37 0.25
CA GLY A 217 -31.46 10.86 -1.14
C GLY A 217 -30.07 10.71 -1.77
N TRP A 218 -29.83 11.29 -2.96
CA TRP A 218 -28.54 11.20 -3.67
C TRP A 218 -27.34 11.74 -2.86
N GLY A 219 -27.56 12.57 -1.85
CA GLY A 219 -26.50 13.04 -0.95
C GLY A 219 -25.76 11.91 -0.22
N GLY A 220 -26.41 10.77 0.04
CA GLY A 220 -25.73 9.60 0.61
C GLY A 220 -24.71 8.95 -0.33
N MET A 221 -24.98 8.99 -1.65
CA MET A 221 -24.03 8.48 -2.66
C MET A 221 -22.81 9.40 -2.75
N GLU A 222 -23.01 10.72 -2.72
CA GLU A 222 -21.90 11.69 -2.72
C GLU A 222 -20.99 11.50 -1.50
N LEU A 223 -21.58 11.35 -0.31
CA LEU A 223 -20.84 11.07 0.93
C LEU A 223 -20.10 9.73 0.88
N LEU A 224 -20.73 8.68 0.31
CA LEU A 224 -20.08 7.39 0.15
C LEU A 224 -18.89 7.48 -0.81
N LEU A 225 -19.03 8.16 -1.95
CA LEU A 225 -17.94 8.37 -2.90
C LEU A 225 -16.81 9.21 -2.27
N ALA A 226 -17.16 10.25 -1.50
CA ALA A 226 -16.20 11.05 -0.75
C ALA A 226 -15.40 10.23 0.28
N GLY A 227 -16.00 9.18 0.86
CA GLY A 227 -15.32 8.23 1.74
C GLY A 227 -14.50 7.17 0.99
N VAL A 228 -15.04 6.57 -0.07
CA VAL A 228 -14.39 5.46 -0.80
C VAL A 228 -13.09 5.88 -1.46
N ILE A 229 -12.99 7.11 -1.99
CA ILE A 229 -11.78 7.63 -2.64
C ILE A 229 -10.55 7.60 -1.68
N PRO A 230 -10.59 8.28 -0.52
CA PRO A 230 -9.47 8.26 0.43
C PRO A 230 -9.27 6.90 1.11
N VAL A 231 -10.30 6.07 1.24
CA VAL A 231 -10.14 4.67 1.65
C VAL A 231 -9.34 3.88 0.61
N THR A 232 -9.66 4.03 -0.67
CA THR A 232 -8.96 3.32 -1.76
C THR A 232 -7.48 3.65 -1.75
N TYR A 233 -7.13 4.90 -1.44
CA TYR A 233 -5.74 5.30 -1.19
C TYR A 233 -5.06 4.46 -0.08
N SER A 234 -5.77 4.17 1.02
CA SER A 234 -5.23 3.34 2.13
C SER A 234 -5.03 1.87 1.77
N TYR A 235 -5.64 1.39 0.69
CA TYR A 235 -5.44 0.04 0.17
C TYR A 235 -4.40 -0.03 -0.97
N LEU A 236 -3.86 1.09 -1.44
CA LEU A 236 -2.85 1.09 -2.51
C LEU A 236 -1.63 0.25 -2.11
N GLY A 237 -0.96 -0.34 -3.10
CA GLY A 237 0.15 -1.27 -2.87
C GLY A 237 -0.24 -2.74 -3.01
N TRP A 238 -1.52 -3.04 -3.28
CA TRP A 238 -2.01 -4.39 -3.58
C TRP A 238 -1.39 -5.00 -4.85
N ASN A 239 -0.76 -4.22 -5.73
CA ASN A 239 -0.09 -4.70 -6.95
C ASN A 239 1.42 -4.94 -6.76
N MET A 240 2.00 -4.67 -5.58
CA MET A 240 3.45 -4.64 -5.36
C MET A 240 4.18 -5.93 -5.78
N ILE A 241 3.54 -7.08 -5.55
CA ILE A 241 4.13 -8.39 -5.87
C ILE A 241 4.42 -8.56 -7.38
N THR A 242 3.71 -7.82 -8.24
CA THR A 242 3.90 -7.90 -9.69
C THR A 242 5.21 -7.28 -10.16
N TYR A 243 5.79 -6.36 -9.39
CA TYR A 243 7.07 -5.74 -9.72
C TYR A 243 8.27 -6.64 -9.41
N VAL A 244 8.11 -7.57 -8.47
CA VAL A 244 9.12 -8.57 -8.09
C VAL A 244 8.73 -9.98 -8.52
N ALA A 245 7.80 -10.12 -9.45
CA ALA A 245 7.23 -11.40 -9.86
C ALA A 245 8.30 -12.40 -10.34
N GLU A 246 9.43 -11.92 -10.87
CA GLU A 246 10.56 -12.75 -11.32
C GLU A 246 11.41 -13.32 -10.17
N GLU A 247 11.31 -12.76 -8.97
CA GLU A 247 12.05 -13.22 -7.79
C GLU A 247 11.21 -14.13 -6.88
N VAL A 248 9.91 -14.24 -7.16
CA VAL A 248 8.96 -15.11 -6.43
C VAL A 248 9.15 -16.56 -6.83
N LYS A 249 9.36 -17.45 -5.86
CA LYS A 249 9.35 -18.91 -6.05
C LYS A 249 7.94 -19.37 -6.43
N ASP A 250 7.80 -20.30 -7.37
CA ASP A 250 6.52 -20.81 -7.86
C ASP A 250 5.48 -19.70 -8.12
N PRO A 251 5.78 -18.73 -9.01
CA PRO A 251 5.01 -17.48 -9.16
C PRO A 251 3.52 -17.74 -9.44
N ASP A 252 3.19 -18.76 -10.23
CA ASP A 252 1.81 -19.15 -10.55
C ASP A 252 0.94 -19.39 -9.31
N LYS A 253 1.51 -20.00 -8.26
CA LYS A 253 0.79 -20.34 -7.02
C LYS A 253 1.00 -19.29 -5.95
N ASN A 254 2.23 -18.82 -5.79
CA ASN A 254 2.58 -17.96 -4.67
C ASN A 254 2.11 -16.52 -4.86
N ILE A 255 2.07 -15.99 -6.09
CA ILE A 255 1.51 -14.65 -6.34
C ILE A 255 0.01 -14.64 -6.02
N TYR A 256 -0.73 -15.64 -6.51
CA TYR A 256 -2.16 -15.78 -6.23
C TYR A 256 -2.45 -15.88 -4.73
N LYS A 257 -1.73 -16.75 -4.02
CA LYS A 257 -1.88 -16.92 -2.57
C LYS A 257 -1.48 -15.65 -1.80
N ALA A 258 -0.39 -15.00 -2.19
CA ALA A 258 0.06 -13.77 -1.56
C ALA A 258 -0.99 -12.67 -1.67
N VAL A 259 -1.56 -12.49 -2.86
CA VAL A 259 -2.66 -11.54 -3.11
C VAL A 259 -3.85 -11.84 -2.21
N LEU A 260 -4.35 -13.07 -2.26
CA LEU A 260 -5.54 -13.45 -1.51
C LEU A 260 -5.36 -13.26 0.00
N TYR A 261 -4.28 -13.80 0.57
CA TYR A 261 -4.05 -13.75 2.01
C TYR A 261 -3.73 -12.35 2.52
N SER A 262 -2.93 -11.57 1.79
CA SER A 262 -2.59 -10.21 2.21
C SER A 262 -3.81 -9.28 2.13
N CYS A 263 -4.57 -9.29 1.03
CA CYS A 263 -5.75 -8.43 0.90
C CYS A 263 -6.84 -8.81 1.90
N ALA A 264 -7.07 -10.11 2.14
CA ALA A 264 -8.03 -10.55 3.15
C ALA A 264 -7.62 -10.11 4.57
N LEU A 265 -6.33 -10.26 4.93
CA LEU A 265 -5.81 -9.86 6.23
C LEU A 265 -5.91 -8.34 6.43
N VAL A 266 -5.45 -7.55 5.47
CA VAL A 266 -5.52 -6.08 5.53
C VAL A 266 -6.97 -5.61 5.61
N THR A 267 -7.85 -6.14 4.78
CA THR A 267 -9.28 -5.77 4.79
C THR A 267 -9.92 -6.06 6.13
N THR A 268 -9.66 -7.25 6.69
CA THR A 268 -10.18 -7.65 7.99
C THR A 268 -9.67 -6.71 9.10
N LEU A 269 -8.36 -6.45 9.15
CA LEU A 269 -7.78 -5.55 10.15
C LEU A 269 -8.34 -4.14 10.02
N TYR A 270 -8.45 -3.61 8.81
CA TYR A 270 -8.95 -2.26 8.57
C TYR A 270 -10.41 -2.11 9.02
N ILE A 271 -11.28 -3.07 8.70
CA ILE A 271 -12.67 -3.08 9.17
C ILE A 271 -12.73 -3.14 10.69
N LEU A 272 -11.96 -4.03 11.32
CA LEU A 272 -11.96 -4.19 12.78
C LEU A 272 -11.45 -2.94 13.50
N ILE A 273 -10.40 -2.30 12.99
CA ILE A 273 -9.88 -1.03 13.52
C ILE A 273 -10.95 0.05 13.41
N ASN A 274 -11.58 0.18 12.25
CA ASN A 274 -12.61 1.19 12.02
C ASN A 274 -13.88 0.96 12.83
N PHE A 275 -14.19 -0.28 13.19
CA PHE A 275 -15.31 -0.58 14.08
C PHE A 275 -15.10 -0.03 15.51
N LEU A 276 -13.84 0.14 15.94
CA LEU A 276 -13.53 0.73 17.25
C LEU A 276 -13.73 2.26 17.29
N PHE A 277 -13.79 2.92 16.12
CA PHE A 277 -13.95 4.37 15.95
C PHE A 277 -15.36 4.74 15.46
#